data_AF-M0CMV1-F1
#
_entry.id   AF-M0CMV1-F1
#
_cell.length_a   1.000
_cell.length_b   1.000
_cell.length_c   1.000
_cell.angle_alpha   90.00
_cell.angle_beta   90.00
_cell.angle_gamma   90.00
#
_symmetry.space_group_name_H-M   'P 1'
#
loop_
_entity.id
_entity.type
_entity.pdbx_description
1 polymer ?
#
loop_
_entity_poly.entity_id
_entity_poly.type
_entity_poly.pdbx_seq_one_letter_code
_entity_poly.pdbx_strand_id
1 'polypeptide(L)' 'MNQTAERLQYHIKGSFIVLLVLAAFQYWQGNLDIGFLVVVAAGYVVLRMAFDIIQERYTSA' A
#
# COMPACT_ATOMS: atom_id res chain seq x y z
N MET A 1 -12.94 -16.71 -7.54
CA MET A 1 -11.93 -15.73 -7.05
C MET A 1 -12.25 -15.46 -5.58
N ASN A 2 -11.24 -15.51 -4.71
CA ASN A 2 -11.43 -15.48 -3.25
C ASN A 2 -11.77 -14.05 -2.79
N GLN A 3 -13.04 -13.78 -2.42
CA GLN A 3 -13.53 -12.44 -2.03
C GLN A 3 -12.68 -11.76 -0.95
N THR A 4 -12.04 -12.53 -0.08
CA THR A 4 -11.15 -12.04 0.97
C THR A 4 -9.89 -11.39 0.40
N ALA A 5 -9.30 -11.97 -0.64
CA ALA A 5 -8.09 -11.44 -1.27
C ALA A 5 -8.37 -10.12 -2.02
N GLU A 6 -9.51 -10.04 -2.71
CA GLU A 6 -9.94 -8.81 -3.39
C GLU A 6 -10.19 -7.68 -2.38
N ARG A 7 -10.93 -7.96 -1.30
CA ARG A 7 -11.20 -6.96 -0.24
C ARG A 7 -9.92 -6.41 0.39
N LEU A 8 -8.98 -7.29 0.71
CA LEU A 8 -7.72 -6.89 1.34
C LEU A 8 -6.86 -6.09 0.35
N GLN A 9 -6.86 -6.45 -0.94
CA GLN A 9 -6.19 -5.67 -2.00
C GLN A 9 -6.79 -4.27 -2.15
N TYR A 10 -8.11 -4.15 -2.12
CA TYR A 10 -8.80 -2.85 -2.11
C TYR A 10 -8.43 -2.02 -0.89
N HIS A 11 -8.34 -2.63 0.30
CA HIS A 11 -7.97 -1.93 1.52
C HIS A 11 -6.55 -1.36 1.44
N ILE A 12 -5.57 -2.14 0.96
CA ILE A 12 -4.19 -1.66 0.76
C ILE A 12 -4.14 -0.49 -0.22
N LYS A 13 -4.82 -0.63 -1.37
CA LYS A 13 -4.89 0.45 -2.37
C LYS A 13 -5.49 1.72 -1.76
N GLY A 14 -6.57 1.58 -1.00
CA GLY A 14 -7.22 2.69 -0.29
C GLY A 14 -6.28 3.36 0.73
N SER A 15 -5.65 2.60 1.61
CA SER A 15 -4.69 3.12 2.60
C SER A 15 -3.53 3.86 1.92
N PHE A 16 -3.03 3.35 0.80
CA PHE A 16 -1.94 3.98 0.07
C PHE A 16 -2.35 5.33 -0.56
N ILE A 17 -3.54 5.40 -1.14
CA ILE A 17 -4.09 6.65 -1.68
C ILE A 17 -4.20 7.71 -0.57
N VAL A 18 -4.67 7.33 0.62
CA VAL A 18 -4.76 8.26 1.77
C VAL A 18 -3.38 8.78 2.17
N LEU A 19 -2.36 7.93 2.20
CA LEU A 19 -0.98 8.33 2.50
C LEU A 19 -0.41 9.29 1.45
N LEU A 20 -0.71 9.07 0.16
CA LEU A 20 -0.31 9.98 -0.91
C LEU A 20 -1.02 11.34 -0.81
N VAL A 21 -2.30 11.35 -0.47
CA VAL A 21 -3.06 12.60 -0.24
C VAL A 21 -2.49 13.36 0.95
N LEU A 22 -2.15 12.67 2.04
CA LEU A 22 -1.49 13.27 3.19
C LEU A 22 -0.12 13.86 2.82
N ALA A 23 0.68 13.14 2.04
CA ALA A 23 1.96 13.64 1.53
C ALA A 23 1.77 14.91 0.67
N ALA A 24 0.79 14.91 -0.23
CA ALA A 24 0.48 16.07 -1.06
C ALA A 24 0.04 17.28 -0.21
N PHE A 25 -0.74 17.04 0.84
CA PHE A 25 -1.13 18.07 1.80
C PHE A 25 0.08 18.63 2.58
N GLN A 26 0.98 17.76 3.07
CA GLN A 26 2.20 18.20 3.75
C GLN A 26 3.13 18.99 2.82
N TYR A 27 3.23 18.58 1.55
CA TYR A 27 3.96 19.31 0.51
C TYR A 27 3.39 20.71 0.31
N TRP A 28 2.06 20.82 0.23
CA TRP A 28 1.37 22.11 0.13
C TRP A 28 1.66 23.02 1.34
N GLN A 29 1.76 22.45 2.53
CA GLN A 29 2.13 23.18 3.75
C GLN A 29 3.63 23.50 3.87
N GLY A 30 4.47 23.00 2.96
CA GLY A 30 5.92 23.17 3.01
C GLY A 30 6.62 22.29 4.05
N ASN A 31 5.93 21.29 4.61
CA ASN A 31 6.42 20.42 5.69
C ASN A 31 6.57 18.96 5.24
N LEU A 32 6.76 18.72 3.94
CA LEU A 32 6.93 17.36 3.43
C LEU A 32 8.28 16.79 3.86
N ASP A 33 8.23 15.68 4.59
CA ASP A 33 9.40 14.86 4.86
C ASP A 33 9.62 13.84 3.72
N ILE A 34 10.81 13.87 3.11
CA ILE A 34 11.21 12.90 2.10
C ILE A 34 11.29 11.49 2.71
N GLY A 35 11.70 11.37 3.99
CA GLY A 35 11.74 10.10 4.71
C GLY A 35 10.38 9.43 4.78
N PHE A 36 9.32 10.21 5.03
CA PHE A 36 7.94 9.74 5.00
C PHE A 36 7.58 9.12 3.64
N LEU A 37 7.91 9.78 2.52
CA LEU A 37 7.63 9.25 1.17
C LEU A 37 8.36 7.92 0.91
N VAL A 38 9.61 7.80 1.34
CA VAL A 38 10.39 6.56 1.20
C VAL A 38 9.75 5.42 1.99
N VAL A 39 9.33 5.67 3.23
CA VAL A 39 8.66 4.68 4.08
C VAL A 39 7.33 4.24 3.46
N VAL A 40 6.54 5.19 2.95
CA VAL A 40 5.28 4.90 2.25
C VAL A 40 5.54 3.99 1.05
N ALA A 41 6.48 4.35 0.16
CA ALA A 41 6.82 3.56 -1.01
C ALA A 41 7.33 2.15 -0.66
N ALA A 42 8.25 2.04 0.30
CA ALA A 42 8.78 0.76 0.76
C ALA A 42 7.68 -0.12 1.38
N GLY A 43 6.80 0.48 2.20
CA GLY A 43 5.67 -0.22 2.81
C GLY A 43 4.72 -0.82 1.77
N TYR A 44 4.45 -0.09 0.69
CA TYR A 44 3.63 -0.60 -0.42
C TYR A 44 4.26 -1.79 -1.13
N VAL A 45 5.56 -1.73 -1.43
CA VAL A 45 6.28 -2.83 -2.08
C VAL A 45 6.25 -4.08 -1.20
N VAL A 46 6.53 -3.95 0.10
CA VAL A 46 6.53 -5.07 1.05
C VAL A 46 5.13 -5.68 1.18
N LEU A 47 4.09 -4.86 1.34
CA LEU A 47 2.70 -5.31 1.43
C LEU A 47 2.26 -6.03 0.15
N ARG A 48 2.64 -5.51 -1.01
CA ARG A 48 2.33 -6.13 -2.30
C ARG A 48 3.03 -7.48 -2.46
N MET A 49 4.33 -7.56 -2.15
CA MET A 49 5.07 -8.83 -2.18
C MET A 49 4.48 -9.87 -1.23
N ALA A 50 4.14 -9.47 0.01
CA ALA A 50 3.49 -10.37 0.96
C ALA A 50 2.18 -10.94 0.40
N PHE A 51 1.43 -10.10 -0.32
CA PHE A 51 0.20 -10.51 -0.99
C PHE A 51 0.40 -11.47 -2.14
N ASP A 52 1.37 -11.19 -3.01
CA ASP A 52 1.68 -12.05 -4.15
C ASP A 52 2.06 -13.45 -3.64
N ILE A 53 2.88 -13.53 -2.57
CA ILE A 53 3.24 -14.79 -1.90
C ILE A 53 2.02 -15.51 -1.31
N ILE A 54 1.12 -14.77 -0.65
CA ILE A 54 -0.09 -15.34 -0.05
C ILE A 54 -1.02 -15.88 -1.14
N GLN A 55 -1.27 -15.10 -2.21
CA GLN A 55 -2.11 -15.53 -3.32
C GLN A 55 -1.54 -16.76 -4.01
N GLU A 56 -0.23 -16.76 -4.31
CA GLU A 56 0.46 -17.89 -4.94
C GLU A 56 0.29 -19.18 -4.13
N ARG A 57 0.41 -19.11 -2.80
CA ARG A 57 0.16 -20.26 -1.90
C ARG A 57 -1.30 -20.72 -1.89
N TYR A 58 -2.27 -19.82 -2.07
CA TYR A 58 -3.69 -20.18 -2.10
C TYR A 58 -4.18 -20.69 -3.47
N THR A 59 -3.49 -20.36 -4.56
CA THR A 59 -3.84 -20.84 -5.91
C THR A 59 -3.09 -22.10 -6.34
N SER A 60 -1.98 -22.43 -5.66
CA SER A 60 -1.14 -23.59 -5.99
C SER A 60 -1.48 -24.85 -5.16
N ALA A 61 -2.55 -24.81 -4.36
CA ALA A 61 -3.09 -25.91 -3.57
C ALA A 61 -4.43 -26.37 -4.17
#